data_AF-A0A371C0F2-F1
#
_entry.id   AF-A0A371C0F2-F1
#
_cell.length_a   1.000
_cell.length_b   1.000
_cell.length_c   1.000
_cell.angle_alpha   90.00
_cell.angle_beta   90.00
_cell.angle_gamma   90.00
#
_symmetry.space_group_name_H-M   'P 1'
#
loop_
_entity.id
_entity.type
_entity.pdbx_description
1 polymer ?
#
loop_
_entity_poly.entity_id
_entity_poly.type
_entity_poly.pdbx_seq_one_letter_code
_entity_poly.pdbx_strand_id
1 'polypeptide(L)' 'MAPQLKDPWARREAWRYQTNFTRANRFKGAAPGFGIAVVAFGAYLAAEKFLFEKKDDHHH' A
#
# COMPACT_ATOMS: atom_id res chain seq x y z
N MET A 1 -0.13 27.28 -26.95
CA MET A 1 0.27 26.84 -25.59
C MET A 1 1.45 27.71 -25.19
N ALA A 2 1.23 28.71 -24.32
CA ALA A 2 2.31 29.62 -23.91
C ALA A 2 3.43 28.81 -23.22
N PRO A 3 4.72 29.18 -23.39
CA PRO A 3 5.80 28.51 -22.68
C PRO A 3 5.59 28.66 -21.18
N GLN A 4 5.70 27.53 -20.47
CA GLN A 4 5.56 27.49 -19.01
C GLN A 4 6.72 28.30 -18.42
N LEU A 5 6.46 29.55 -18.01
CA LEU A 5 7.49 30.40 -17.41
C LEU A 5 7.96 29.73 -16.12
N LYS A 6 9.23 29.32 -16.07
CA LYS A 6 9.78 28.61 -14.91
C LYS A 6 9.82 29.58 -13.72
N ASP A 7 9.07 29.26 -12.68
CA ASP A 7 9.01 30.08 -11.47
C ASP A 7 10.42 30.23 -10.83
N PRO A 8 10.98 31.45 -10.75
CA PRO A 8 12.29 31.69 -10.17
C PRO A 8 12.33 31.47 -8.65
N TRP A 9 11.17 31.47 -7.97
CA TRP A 9 11.06 31.32 -6.52
C TRP A 9 10.74 29.90 -6.07
N ALA A 10 10.59 28.94 -6.99
CA ALA A 10 10.22 27.57 -6.68
C ALA A 10 11.14 26.92 -5.62
N ARG A 11 12.44 27.22 -5.66
CA ARG A 11 13.41 26.74 -4.64
C ARG A 11 13.22 27.40 -3.28
N ARG A 12 12.71 28.63 -3.23
CA ARG A 12 12.43 29.36 -1.99
C ARG A 12 11.11 28.90 -1.35
N GLU A 13 10.17 28.37 -2.12
CA GLU A 13 8.92 27.79 -1.61
C GLU A 13 9.02 26.28 -1.34
N ALA A 14 10.03 25.62 -1.91
CA ALA A 14 10.34 24.20 -1.74
C ALA A 14 10.22 23.69 -0.30
N TRP A 15 10.81 24.38 0.67
CA TRP A 15 10.82 23.94 2.07
C TRP A 15 9.43 23.80 2.70
N ARG A 16 8.42 24.50 2.18
CA ARG A 16 7.03 24.41 2.68
C ARG A 16 6.31 23.15 2.22
N TYR A 17 6.72 22.61 1.08
CA TYR A 17 5.97 21.56 0.37
C TYR A 17 6.78 20.27 0.15
N GLN A 18 8.07 20.27 0.45
CA GLN A 18 8.98 19.14 0.28
C GLN A 18 9.32 18.54 1.64
N THR A 19 8.70 17.40 2.00
CA THR A 19 9.07 16.57 3.17
C THR A 19 7.95 15.54 3.43
N ASN A 20 7.26 15.64 4.57
CA ASN A 20 6.37 14.63 5.13
C ASN A 20 4.90 14.78 4.72
N PHE A 21 4.48 15.94 4.19
CA PHE A 21 3.07 16.26 3.92
C PHE A 21 2.64 16.07 2.45
N THR A 22 3.48 15.44 1.65
CA THR A 22 3.18 15.13 0.24
C THR A 22 1.96 14.21 0.14
N ARG A 23 1.19 14.34 -0.95
CA ARG A 23 0.00 13.51 -1.18
C ARG A 23 0.33 12.01 -1.07
N ALA A 24 1.48 11.60 -1.60
CA ALA A 24 1.95 10.22 -1.54
C ALA A 24 2.18 9.72 -0.10
N ASN A 25 2.76 10.53 0.79
CA ASN A 25 2.96 10.12 2.19
C ASN A 25 1.64 9.96 2.95
N ARG A 26 0.59 10.73 2.58
CA ARG A 26 -0.75 10.56 3.16
C ARG A 26 -1.37 9.21 2.79
N PHE A 27 -1.19 8.76 1.56
CA PHE A 27 -1.71 7.47 1.09
C PHE A 27 -1.00 6.26 1.72
N LYS A 28 0.30 6.37 2.03
CA LYS A 28 1.05 5.27 2.68
C LYS A 28 0.48 4.89 4.06
N GLY A 29 -0.13 5.84 4.77
CA GLY A 29 -0.78 5.61 6.06
C GLY A 29 -2.29 5.40 6.00
N ALA A 30 -2.90 5.35 4.80
CA ALA A 30 -4.36 5.32 4.67
C ALA A 30 -4.97 3.96 5.08
N ALA A 31 -4.19 2.88 5.04
CA ALA A 31 -4.65 1.53 5.38
C ALA A 31 -3.65 0.82 6.31
N PRO A 32 -3.52 1.28 7.57
CA PRO A 32 -2.62 0.66 8.52
C PRO A 32 -3.03 -0.81 8.75
N GLY A 33 -2.09 -1.73 8.61
CA GLY A 33 -2.33 -3.16 8.83
C GLY A 33 -2.97 -3.92 7.65
N PHE A 34 -3.31 -3.25 6.53
CA PHE A 34 -3.90 -3.94 5.37
C PHE A 34 -2.99 -5.05 4.80
N GLY A 35 -1.68 -4.80 4.72
CA GLY A 35 -0.72 -5.82 4.28
C GLY A 35 -0.71 -7.05 5.19
N ILE A 36 -0.81 -6.86 6.50
CA ILE A 36 -0.85 -7.97 7.47
C ILE A 36 -2.17 -8.75 7.33
N ALA A 37 -3.28 -8.05 7.15
CA ALA A 37 -4.59 -8.68 6.96
C ALA A 37 -4.61 -9.54 5.69
N VAL A 38 -4.09 -9.03 4.57
CA VAL A 38 -4.00 -9.78 3.31
C VAL A 38 -3.14 -11.04 3.47
N VAL A 39 -1.99 -10.93 4.13
CA VAL A 39 -1.11 -12.07 4.38
C VAL A 39 -1.78 -13.12 5.28
N ALA A 40 -2.37 -12.71 6.40
CA ALA A 40 -3.06 -13.61 7.32
C ALA A 40 -4.24 -14.32 6.64
N PHE A 41 -5.04 -13.59 5.87
CA PHE A 41 -6.15 -14.15 5.10
C PHE A 41 -5.68 -15.13 4.03
N GLY A 42 -4.64 -14.77 3.26
CA GLY A 42 -4.05 -15.66 2.26
C GLY A 42 -3.47 -16.94 2.87
N ALA A 43 -2.80 -16.83 4.02
CA ALA A 43 -2.29 -17.99 4.75
C ALA A 43 -3.41 -18.91 5.23
N TYR A 44 -4.51 -18.34 5.73
CA TYR A 44 -5.70 -19.11 6.13
C TYR A 44 -6.32 -19.86 4.94
N LEU A 45 -6.54 -19.19 3.81
CA LEU A 45 -7.07 -19.84 2.60
C LEU A 45 -6.14 -20.95 2.08
N ALA A 46 -4.82 -20.72 2.08
CA ALA A 46 -3.85 -21.74 1.69
C ALA A 46 -3.87 -22.93 2.66
N ALA A 47 -3.99 -22.69 3.96
CA ALA A 47 -4.14 -23.76 4.94
C ALA A 47 -5.43 -24.55 4.69
N GLU A 48 -6.55 -23.88 4.42
CA GLU A 48 -7.81 -24.53 4.07
C GLU A 48 -7.68 -25.43 2.84
N LYS A 49 -7.13 -24.90 1.75
CA LYS A 49 -6.99 -25.63 0.47
C LYS A 49 -5.94 -26.73 0.46
N PHE A 50 -4.84 -26.59 1.20
CA PHE A 50 -3.73 -27.55 1.13
C PHE A 50 -3.59 -28.44 2.36
N LEU A 51 -4.03 -27.99 3.54
CA LEU A 51 -3.86 -28.71 4.80
C LEU A 51 -5.16 -29.29 5.34
N PHE A 52 -6.29 -28.60 5.15
CA PHE A 52 -7.59 -29.09 5.62
C PHE A 52 -8.30 -29.95 4.54
N GLU A 53 -8.40 -29.50 3.29
CA GLU A 53 -9.01 -30.32 2.21
C GLU A 53 -8.27 -31.66 1.98
N LYS A 54 -6.93 -31.69 2.02
CA LYS A 54 -6.16 -32.95 1.91
C LYS A 54 -6.35 -33.91 3.10
N LYS A 55 -6.82 -33.42 4.26
CA LYS A 55 -7.13 -34.29 5.40
C LYS A 55 -8.52 -34.90 5.29
N ASP A 56 -9.43 -34.23 4.60
CA ASP A 56 -10.82 -34.68 4.45
C ASP A 56 -10.97 -35.74 3.33
N ASP A 57 -10.03 -35.84 2.38
CA ASP A 57 -9.95 -36.92 1.37
C ASP A 57 -9.69 -38.34 1.96
N HIS A 58 -9.50 -38.46 3.28
CA HIS A 58 -9.39 -39.74 3.98
C HIS A 58 -10.60 -40.06 4.88
N HIS A 59 -11.64 -39.23 4.87
CA HIS A 59 -12.87 -39.43 5.61
C HIS A 59 -14.08 -39.40 4.65
N HIS A 60 -14.28 -40.55 3.98
CA HIS A 60 -15.34 -40.98 3.04
C HIS A 60 -15.02 -40.94 1.54
#